data_AF-A0A9P9Y152-F1
#
_entry.id   AF-A0A9P9Y152-F1
#
_cell.length_a   1.000
_cell.length_b   1.000
_cell.length_c   1.000
_cell.angle_alpha   90.00
_cell.angle_beta   90.00
_cell.angle_gamma   90.00
#
_symmetry.space_group_name_H-M   'P 1'
#
loop_
_entity.id
_entity.type
_entity.pdbx_description
1 polymer ?
#
loop_
_entity_poly.entity_id
_entity_poly.type
_entity_poly.pdbx_seq_one_letter_code
_entity_poly.pdbx_strand_id
1 'polypeptide(L)'
;MAPTSTKAEDGAANGMTIQPCDSNPQSLRQTSLELRTRIDRFLDEDHTENKALRSLQGHVRVAMEVIGEALQRYGLDHLSLSYNGGKDCLALLILILACLPDLESLPQNDSSGAPSVLPSTLHSIYIVSKDPFAEVEDFVVRSTEQYHLDLRRYALPMREALDAYLEDRPEVKAIFMGTRRTDPHSDTLGHFSPTDKGWPQFMRVNPVIDWHYADIWASIRCLARPSVALPPRVFTATQRRAHSSVVAPLAYDLHEPAKPKTDKHNAPIIFMHGLFGSKKNNRAMSKALARDLGRYVYALDLRNHGESPHHKRHDYDAMADDVLHFISEHKLKDSTLIGHSMGAKTAMALALRSPDSVQDIVSVDNAPADKILSRDFADYVRGMKQIDAADCTRQAEADKILQKVEEALPIRQFLLGNLHRPDPKSPTQKFRVPLGILGKSLDNMGDFPYKNPAERRFNKRALFVRGTKSKYVPDDVLPLIGEFFPKFTLVDIDAGHWVTSEKPEEFRRAVVEFLQPQE
;
A
#
# COMPACT_ATOMS: atom_id res chain seq x y z
N MET A 1 -38.29 15.68 -53.11
CA MET A 1 -36.99 15.08 -53.49
C MET A 1 -35.91 15.99 -52.94
N ALA A 2 -35.23 15.54 -51.88
CA ALA A 2 -34.21 16.31 -51.17
C ALA A 2 -32.85 16.22 -51.89
N PRO A 3 -32.06 17.31 -51.97
CA PRO A 3 -30.69 17.23 -52.44
C PRO A 3 -29.72 17.04 -51.26
N THR A 4 -28.72 16.21 -51.56
CA THR A 4 -27.64 15.66 -50.76
C THR A 4 -26.64 16.70 -50.24
N SER A 5 -26.28 16.62 -48.96
CA SER A 5 -25.14 17.33 -48.38
C SER A 5 -23.84 16.54 -48.51
N THR A 6 -22.78 17.29 -48.84
CA THR A 6 -21.39 16.88 -49.01
C THR A 6 -20.72 16.55 -47.67
N LYS A 7 -19.97 15.43 -47.65
CA LYS A 7 -19.07 15.04 -46.55
C LYS A 7 -17.75 15.79 -46.65
N ALA A 8 -17.29 16.33 -45.53
CA ALA A 8 -15.93 16.84 -45.33
C ALA A 8 -14.98 15.71 -44.94
N GLU A 9 -13.74 15.82 -45.42
CA GLU A 9 -12.60 14.94 -45.22
C GLU A 9 -12.00 15.12 -43.81
N ASP A 10 -11.70 14.01 -43.13
CA ASP A 10 -10.85 13.99 -41.93
C ASP A 10 -9.58 13.19 -42.22
N GLY A 11 -8.45 13.83 -41.93
CA GLY A 11 -7.09 13.34 -42.17
C GLY A 11 -6.63 12.27 -41.19
N ALA A 12 -5.80 11.38 -41.73
CA ALA A 12 -5.19 10.19 -41.15
C ALA A 12 -4.62 10.34 -39.72
N ALA A 13 -5.06 9.46 -38.82
CA ALA A 13 -4.31 9.02 -37.64
C ALA A 13 -3.67 7.66 -37.95
N ASN A 14 -2.34 7.57 -37.83
CA ASN A 14 -1.56 6.33 -37.96
C ASN A 14 -1.97 5.33 -36.87
N GLY A 15 -2.82 4.37 -37.23
CA GLY A 15 -3.09 3.18 -36.43
C GLY A 15 -1.95 2.18 -36.56
N MET A 16 -1.23 1.91 -35.46
CA MET A 16 -0.48 0.67 -35.32
C MET A 16 -1.48 -0.48 -35.23
N THR A 17 -1.66 -1.21 -36.32
CA THR A 17 -2.41 -2.46 -36.36
C THR A 17 -1.66 -3.50 -35.53
N ILE A 18 -2.18 -3.84 -34.35
CA ILE A 18 -1.72 -5.02 -33.59
C ILE A 18 -2.16 -6.25 -34.40
N GLN A 19 -1.20 -7.03 -34.89
CA GLN A 19 -1.48 -8.32 -35.50
C GLN A 19 -2.15 -9.25 -34.48
N PRO A 20 -3.19 -10.02 -34.85
CA PRO A 20 -3.73 -11.06 -33.99
C PRO A 20 -2.66 -12.13 -33.75
N CYS A 21 -2.44 -12.50 -32.49
CA CYS A 21 -1.53 -13.59 -32.14
C CYS A 21 -2.23 -14.93 -32.43
N ASP A 22 -1.87 -15.55 -33.54
CA ASP A 22 -2.21 -16.95 -33.88
C ASP A 22 -1.47 -17.92 -32.94
N SER A 23 -1.90 -18.03 -31.68
CA SER A 23 -1.38 -19.04 -30.75
C SER A 23 -2.51 -19.91 -30.23
N ASN A 24 -2.44 -21.21 -30.55
CA ASN A 24 -3.27 -22.25 -29.96
C ASN A 24 -3.27 -22.12 -28.42
N PRO A 25 -4.41 -22.33 -27.72
CA PRO A 25 -4.43 -22.22 -26.26
C PRO A 25 -3.43 -23.21 -25.64
N GLN A 26 -2.48 -22.71 -24.86
CA GLN A 26 -1.55 -23.57 -24.12
C GLN A 26 -2.33 -24.48 -23.16
N SER A 27 -1.85 -25.69 -22.89
CA SER A 27 -2.45 -26.56 -21.87
C SER A 27 -1.99 -26.18 -20.46
N LEU A 28 -2.72 -26.64 -19.44
CA LEU A 28 -2.31 -26.48 -18.03
C LEU A 28 -0.87 -26.98 -17.82
N ARG A 29 -0.56 -28.17 -18.37
CA ARG A 29 0.78 -28.77 -18.31
C ARG A 29 1.86 -27.86 -18.91
N GLN A 30 1.60 -27.28 -20.08
CA GLN A 30 2.56 -26.38 -20.73
C GLN A 30 2.75 -25.10 -19.93
N THR A 31 1.66 -24.51 -19.42
CA THR A 31 1.71 -23.35 -18.55
C THR A 31 2.51 -23.63 -17.28
N SER A 32 2.29 -24.79 -16.63
CA SER A 32 3.01 -25.21 -15.43
C SER A 32 4.51 -25.39 -15.65
N LEU A 33 4.91 -26.05 -16.75
CA LEU A 33 6.33 -26.24 -17.09
C LEU A 33 7.04 -24.91 -17.40
N GLU A 34 6.36 -23.99 -18.08
CA GLU A 34 6.91 -22.65 -18.34
C GLU A 34 7.15 -21.88 -17.04
N LEU A 35 6.14 -21.85 -16.15
CA LEU A 35 6.25 -21.19 -14.86
C LEU A 35 7.33 -21.84 -14.00
N ARG A 36 7.39 -23.17 -13.94
CA ARG A 36 8.45 -23.89 -13.24
C ARG A 36 9.84 -23.49 -13.71
N THR A 37 10.07 -23.50 -15.03
CA THR A 37 11.36 -23.09 -15.61
C THR A 37 11.75 -21.67 -15.22
N ARG A 38 10.78 -20.74 -15.15
CA ARG A 38 11.03 -19.35 -14.72
C ARG A 38 11.40 -19.29 -13.24
N ILE A 39 10.69 -20.02 -12.39
CA ILE A 39 10.95 -20.04 -10.95
C ILE A 39 12.29 -20.68 -10.64
N ASP A 40 12.63 -21.81 -11.27
CA ASP A 40 13.93 -22.47 -11.09
C ASP A 40 15.07 -21.52 -11.47
N ARG A 41 14.96 -20.84 -12.62
CA ARG A 41 15.94 -19.81 -13.02
C ARG A 41 16.09 -18.72 -11.96
N PHE A 42 14.97 -18.17 -11.47
CA PHE A 42 15.00 -17.15 -10.42
C PHE A 42 15.64 -17.65 -9.12
N LEU A 43 15.41 -18.91 -8.75
CA LEU A 43 16.01 -19.52 -7.56
C LEU A 43 17.51 -19.80 -7.71
N ASP A 44 17.98 -20.02 -8.94
CA ASP A 44 19.39 -20.26 -9.28
C ASP A 44 20.20 -18.97 -9.51
N GLU A 45 19.54 -17.84 -9.79
CA GLU A 45 20.19 -16.55 -9.99
C GLU A 45 20.89 -16.04 -8.72
N ASP A 46 22.11 -15.51 -8.88
CA ASP A 46 22.86 -14.90 -7.78
C ASP A 46 22.31 -13.49 -7.48
N HIS A 47 21.71 -13.33 -6.31
CA HIS A 47 21.20 -12.06 -5.79
C HIS A 47 21.95 -11.60 -4.53
N THR A 48 23.24 -11.95 -4.41
CA THR A 48 24.08 -11.65 -3.24
C THR A 48 24.23 -10.15 -2.95
N GLU A 49 23.97 -9.27 -3.91
CA GLU A 49 23.96 -7.82 -3.69
C GLU A 49 22.55 -7.27 -3.42
N ASN A 50 21.49 -7.98 -3.82
CA ASN A 50 20.10 -7.58 -3.63
C ASN A 50 19.45 -8.34 -2.47
N LYS A 51 19.46 -7.72 -1.28
CA LYS A 51 18.86 -8.31 -0.06
C LYS A 51 17.37 -8.65 -0.21
N ALA A 52 16.61 -7.86 -0.97
CA ALA A 52 15.17 -8.09 -1.15
C ALA A 52 14.92 -9.34 -2.00
N LEU A 53 15.63 -9.51 -3.12
CA LEU A 53 15.50 -10.69 -3.97
C LEU A 53 15.98 -11.97 -3.29
N ARG A 54 17.04 -11.92 -2.47
CA ARG A 54 17.43 -13.07 -1.64
C ARG A 54 16.37 -13.45 -0.61
N SER A 55 15.75 -12.47 0.04
CA SER A 55 14.66 -12.73 0.97
C SER A 55 13.49 -13.40 0.25
N LEU A 56 13.16 -12.91 -0.95
CA LEU A 56 12.14 -13.51 -1.80
C LEU A 56 12.50 -14.95 -2.21
N GLN A 57 13.74 -15.23 -2.62
CA GLN A 57 14.16 -16.61 -2.93
C GLN A 57 13.95 -17.56 -1.74
N GLY A 58 14.24 -17.11 -0.51
CA GLY A 58 13.93 -17.87 0.71
C GLY A 58 12.44 -18.12 0.89
N HIS A 59 11.61 -17.08 0.75
CA HIS A 59 10.16 -17.19 0.87
C HIS A 59 9.51 -18.05 -0.22
N VAL A 60 10.05 -18.03 -1.45
CA VAL A 60 9.60 -18.88 -2.57
C VAL A 60 9.87 -20.36 -2.27
N ARG A 61 11.07 -20.70 -1.77
CA ARG A 61 11.39 -22.10 -1.40
C ARG A 61 10.43 -22.64 -0.34
N VAL A 62 10.22 -21.89 0.75
CA VAL A 62 9.27 -22.28 1.80
C VAL A 62 7.85 -22.43 1.26
N ALA A 63 7.39 -21.50 0.42
CA ALA A 63 6.05 -21.60 -0.17
C ALA A 63 5.90 -22.84 -1.07
N MET A 64 6.91 -23.15 -1.89
CA MET A 64 6.92 -24.36 -2.73
C MET A 64 6.94 -25.64 -1.91
N GLU A 65 7.69 -25.69 -0.80
CA GLU A 65 7.67 -26.82 0.14
C GLU A 65 6.26 -27.05 0.72
N VAL A 66 5.58 -25.99 1.17
CA VAL A 66 4.22 -26.07 1.72
C VAL A 66 3.22 -26.51 0.66
N ILE A 67 3.34 -26.01 -0.57
CA ILE A 67 2.50 -26.43 -1.70
C ILE A 67 2.74 -27.91 -2.02
N GLY A 68 3.99 -28.35 -2.08
CA GLY A 68 4.37 -29.74 -2.30
C GLY A 68 3.80 -30.67 -1.22
N GLU A 69 3.89 -30.29 0.06
CA GLU A 69 3.29 -31.02 1.16
C GLU A 69 1.76 -31.13 1.00
N ALA A 70 1.09 -30.05 0.62
CA ALA A 70 -0.35 -30.07 0.40
C ALA A 70 -0.74 -31.00 -0.77
N LEU A 71 -0.02 -30.92 -1.89
CA LEU A 71 -0.22 -31.79 -3.06
C LEU A 71 -0.03 -33.27 -2.69
N GLN A 72 1.00 -33.61 -1.92
CA GLN A 72 1.25 -34.96 -1.45
C GLN A 72 0.18 -35.46 -0.47
N ARG A 73 -0.25 -34.59 0.46
CA ARG A 73 -1.18 -34.95 1.54
C ARG A 73 -2.61 -35.16 1.06
N TYR A 74 -3.05 -34.33 0.12
CA TYR A 74 -4.45 -34.29 -0.30
C TYR A 74 -4.67 -34.87 -1.69
N GLY A 75 -3.68 -34.80 -2.60
CA GLY A 75 -3.90 -35.03 -4.02
C GLY A 75 -4.61 -33.86 -4.69
N LEU A 76 -4.39 -33.69 -5.99
CA LEU A 76 -4.83 -32.50 -6.73
C LEU A 76 -6.37 -32.38 -6.79
N ASP A 77 -7.08 -33.50 -6.93
CA ASP A 77 -8.55 -33.53 -7.01
C ASP A 77 -9.24 -33.10 -5.70
N HIS A 78 -8.53 -33.14 -4.58
CA HIS A 78 -9.05 -32.76 -3.27
C HIS A 78 -8.61 -31.35 -2.83
N LEU A 79 -7.89 -30.63 -3.68
CA LEU A 79 -7.39 -29.27 -3.44
C LEU A 79 -8.18 -28.25 -4.25
N SER A 80 -8.38 -27.07 -3.67
CA SER A 80 -8.96 -25.92 -4.35
C SER A 80 -8.15 -24.65 -4.06
N LEU A 81 -8.29 -23.64 -4.91
CA LEU A 81 -7.72 -22.30 -4.71
C LEU A 81 -8.82 -21.27 -4.45
N SER A 82 -8.69 -20.50 -3.37
CA SER A 82 -9.47 -19.26 -3.18
C SER A 82 -8.86 -18.15 -4.05
N TYR A 83 -9.55 -17.80 -5.14
CA TYR A 83 -9.05 -16.88 -6.17
C TYR A 83 -10.00 -15.70 -6.38
N ASN A 84 -9.52 -14.49 -6.12
CA ASN A 84 -10.29 -13.25 -6.27
C ASN A 84 -9.66 -12.25 -7.25
N GLY A 85 -8.67 -12.68 -8.03
CA GLY A 85 -7.94 -11.81 -8.96
C GLY A 85 -6.98 -10.82 -8.29
N GLY A 86 -6.87 -10.83 -6.96
CA GLY A 86 -5.92 -10.01 -6.22
C GLY A 86 -4.47 -10.46 -6.40
N LYS A 87 -3.53 -9.58 -6.04
CA LYS A 87 -2.08 -9.84 -6.12
C LYS A 87 -1.63 -11.08 -5.35
N ASP A 88 -2.20 -11.32 -4.17
CA ASP A 88 -1.70 -12.35 -3.25
C ASP A 88 -2.12 -13.74 -3.75
N CYS A 89 -3.38 -13.90 -4.17
CA CYS A 89 -3.84 -15.15 -4.77
C CYS A 89 -3.25 -15.38 -6.18
N LEU A 90 -2.90 -14.33 -6.93
CA LEU A 90 -2.17 -14.46 -8.19
C LEU A 90 -0.74 -14.95 -7.97
N ALA A 91 0.00 -14.37 -7.02
CA ALA A 91 1.34 -14.83 -6.66
C ALA A 91 1.30 -16.30 -6.20
N LEU A 92 0.33 -16.64 -5.36
CA LEU A 92 0.10 -18.01 -4.91
C LEU A 92 -0.25 -18.96 -6.07
N LEU A 93 -1.13 -18.55 -6.98
CA LEU A 93 -1.49 -19.35 -8.16
C LEU A 93 -0.27 -19.68 -9.02
N ILE A 94 0.61 -18.70 -9.26
CA ILE A 94 1.85 -18.92 -10.01
C ILE A 94 2.73 -19.99 -9.36
N LEU A 95 2.87 -19.94 -8.03
CA LEU A 95 3.64 -20.93 -7.27
C LEU A 95 2.99 -22.32 -7.31
N ILE A 96 1.66 -22.41 -7.17
CA ILE A 96 0.93 -23.67 -7.25
C ILE A 96 1.17 -24.34 -8.60
N LEU A 97 1.00 -23.58 -9.68
CA LEU A 97 1.19 -24.08 -11.04
C LEU A 97 2.62 -24.58 -11.29
N ALA A 98 3.62 -23.93 -10.72
CA ALA A 98 5.02 -24.32 -10.86
C ALA A 98 5.39 -25.59 -10.07
N CYS A 99 4.58 -25.97 -9.07
CA CYS A 99 4.77 -27.22 -8.30
C CYS A 99 4.09 -28.43 -8.96
N LEU A 100 3.15 -28.22 -9.91
CA LEU A 100 2.44 -29.33 -10.57
C LEU A 100 3.34 -30.31 -11.34
N PRO A 101 4.43 -29.88 -12.03
CA PRO A 101 5.30 -30.83 -12.74
C PRO A 101 5.98 -31.86 -11.84
N ASP A 102 6.20 -31.55 -10.55
CA ASP A 102 6.81 -32.50 -9.61
C ASP A 102 5.90 -33.70 -9.35
N LEU A 103 4.57 -33.51 -9.44
CA LEU A 103 3.57 -34.56 -9.23
C LEU A 103 3.68 -35.68 -10.28
N GLU A 104 4.03 -35.33 -11.53
CA GLU A 104 4.24 -36.31 -12.62
C GLU A 104 5.53 -37.13 -12.43
N SER A 105 6.49 -36.62 -11.64
CA SER A 105 7.79 -37.25 -11.40
C SER A 105 7.79 -38.23 -10.23
N LEU A 106 6.72 -38.27 -9.42
CA LEU A 106 6.60 -39.16 -8.27
C LEU A 106 6.39 -40.61 -8.73
N PRO A 107 7.06 -41.60 -8.09
CA PRO A 107 6.85 -43.01 -8.40
C PRO A 107 5.41 -43.42 -8.10
N GLN A 108 4.74 -44.01 -9.09
CA GLN A 108 3.37 -44.50 -8.97
C GLN A 108 3.31 -45.64 -7.94
N ASN A 109 2.73 -45.38 -6.77
CA ASN A 109 2.50 -46.36 -5.73
C ASN A 109 1.03 -46.78 -5.61
N ASP A 110 0.22 -46.53 -6.65
CA ASP A 110 -1.17 -46.97 -6.68
C ASP A 110 -1.34 -48.22 -7.55
N SER A 111 -1.94 -49.24 -6.96
CA SER A 111 -2.27 -50.56 -7.53
C SER A 111 -3.26 -50.53 -8.71
N SER A 112 -3.54 -49.37 -9.31
CA SER A 112 -4.50 -49.16 -10.40
C SER A 112 -3.86 -48.94 -11.77
N GLY A 113 -2.54 -48.72 -11.87
CA GLY A 113 -1.79 -48.70 -13.13
C GLY A 113 -2.20 -47.64 -14.16
N ALA A 114 -3.02 -46.65 -13.78
CA ALA A 114 -3.38 -45.54 -14.66
C ALA A 114 -2.35 -44.40 -14.52
N PRO A 115 -1.82 -43.85 -15.63
CA PRO A 115 -0.99 -42.65 -15.54
C PRO A 115 -1.78 -41.51 -14.90
N SER A 116 -1.23 -40.89 -13.85
CA SER A 116 -1.73 -39.64 -13.29
C SER A 116 -1.61 -38.56 -14.37
N VAL A 117 -2.70 -38.32 -15.09
CA VAL A 117 -2.78 -37.25 -16.08
C VAL A 117 -3.22 -36.00 -15.33
N LEU A 118 -2.41 -34.93 -15.41
CA LEU A 118 -2.82 -33.62 -14.89
C LEU A 118 -4.21 -33.25 -15.44
N PRO A 119 -5.14 -32.79 -14.58
CA PRO A 119 -6.47 -32.40 -15.02
C PRO A 119 -6.38 -31.23 -16.01
N SER A 120 -7.43 -31.03 -16.80
CA SER A 120 -7.49 -29.90 -17.72
C SER A 120 -7.62 -28.55 -17.01
N THR A 121 -8.11 -28.54 -15.76
CA THR A 121 -8.33 -27.34 -14.95
C THR A 121 -8.08 -27.60 -13.46
N LEU A 122 -7.88 -26.52 -12.69
CA LEU A 122 -7.75 -26.53 -11.23
C LEU A 122 -9.03 -26.03 -10.56
N HIS A 123 -9.48 -26.74 -9.52
CA HIS A 123 -10.62 -26.29 -8.73
C HIS A 123 -10.33 -24.95 -8.06
N SER A 124 -11.26 -24.02 -8.18
CA SER A 124 -11.13 -22.73 -7.53
C SER A 124 -12.47 -22.14 -7.16
N ILE A 125 -12.47 -21.29 -6.13
CA ILE A 125 -13.63 -20.56 -5.64
C ILE A 125 -13.36 -19.07 -5.70
N TYR A 126 -14.35 -18.33 -6.21
CA TYR A 126 -14.42 -16.87 -6.12
C TYR A 126 -15.71 -16.46 -5.41
N ILE A 127 -15.57 -15.88 -4.22
CA ILE A 127 -16.68 -15.26 -3.50
C ILE A 127 -16.78 -13.82 -3.98
N VAL A 128 -17.82 -13.54 -4.76
CA VAL A 128 -18.01 -12.26 -5.46
C VAL A 128 -18.38 -11.18 -4.44
N SER A 129 -17.62 -10.08 -4.46
CA SER A 129 -17.95 -8.90 -3.66
C SER A 129 -19.28 -8.29 -4.09
N LYS A 130 -19.98 -7.60 -3.19
CA LYS A 130 -21.27 -6.95 -3.48
C LYS A 130 -21.18 -5.89 -4.61
N ASP A 131 -20.00 -5.35 -4.85
CA ASP A 131 -19.77 -4.27 -5.82
C ASP A 131 -18.35 -4.37 -6.41
N PRO A 132 -18.09 -5.36 -7.29
CA PRO A 132 -16.77 -5.61 -7.84
C PRO A 132 -16.45 -4.57 -8.93
N PHE A 133 -15.17 -4.20 -9.05
CA PHE A 133 -14.72 -3.33 -10.13
C PHE A 133 -14.75 -4.10 -11.46
N ALA A 134 -15.25 -3.48 -12.52
CA ALA A 134 -15.31 -4.09 -13.85
C ALA A 134 -13.93 -4.60 -14.28
N GLU A 135 -12.87 -3.85 -14.00
CA GLU A 135 -11.51 -4.24 -14.41
C GLU A 135 -10.96 -5.44 -13.62
N VAL A 136 -11.46 -5.66 -12.40
CA VAL A 136 -11.12 -6.84 -11.59
C VAL A 136 -11.88 -8.04 -12.11
N GLU A 137 -13.15 -7.89 -12.44
CA GLU A 137 -13.95 -8.95 -13.06
C GLU A 137 -13.36 -9.37 -14.42
N ASP A 138 -13.00 -8.40 -15.26
CA ASP A 138 -12.32 -8.63 -16.55
C ASP A 138 -10.97 -9.33 -16.35
N PHE A 139 -10.24 -8.97 -15.29
CA PHE A 139 -9.00 -9.66 -14.96
C PHE A 139 -9.26 -11.10 -14.52
N VAL A 140 -10.19 -11.33 -13.59
CA VAL A 140 -10.55 -12.67 -13.11
C VAL A 140 -10.98 -13.56 -14.27
N VAL A 141 -11.77 -13.06 -15.22
CA VAL A 141 -12.19 -13.82 -16.41
C VAL A 141 -10.97 -14.22 -17.24
N ARG A 142 -10.12 -13.25 -17.64
CA ARG A 142 -8.93 -13.53 -18.46
C ARG A 142 -7.95 -14.46 -17.76
N SER A 143 -7.70 -14.25 -16.46
CA SER A 143 -6.73 -15.06 -15.72
C SER A 143 -7.25 -16.47 -15.44
N THR A 144 -8.56 -16.64 -15.26
CA THR A 144 -9.21 -17.96 -15.14
C THR A 144 -8.99 -18.79 -16.39
N GLU A 145 -9.22 -18.21 -17.57
CA GLU A 145 -8.98 -18.89 -18.85
C GLU A 145 -7.50 -19.21 -19.03
N GLN A 146 -6.63 -18.24 -18.78
CA GLN A 146 -5.20 -18.35 -19.03
C GLN A 146 -4.46 -19.33 -18.09
N TYR A 147 -4.95 -19.49 -16.86
CA TYR A 147 -4.37 -20.39 -15.86
C TYR A 147 -5.21 -21.64 -15.64
N HIS A 148 -6.19 -21.91 -16.52
CA HIS A 148 -7.02 -23.10 -16.51
C HIS A 148 -7.71 -23.33 -15.17
N LEU A 149 -8.39 -22.30 -14.67
CA LEU A 149 -9.15 -22.40 -13.43
C LEU A 149 -10.60 -22.84 -13.72
N ASP A 150 -11.05 -23.86 -13.00
CA ASP A 150 -12.46 -24.22 -12.87
C ASP A 150 -13.06 -23.41 -11.72
N LEU A 151 -13.35 -22.14 -12.04
CA LEU A 151 -13.74 -21.11 -11.06
C LEU A 151 -15.24 -21.11 -10.79
N ARG A 152 -15.63 -21.55 -9.59
CA ARG A 152 -17.00 -21.42 -9.08
C ARG A 152 -17.22 -20.07 -8.42
N ARG A 153 -18.27 -19.35 -8.81
CA ARG A 153 -18.58 -18.00 -8.34
C ARG A 153 -19.79 -18.02 -7.41
N TYR A 154 -19.68 -17.38 -6.24
CA TYR A 154 -20.76 -17.27 -5.27
C TYR A 154 -20.95 -15.81 -4.85
N ALA A 155 -22.14 -15.26 -5.05
CA ALA A 155 -22.53 -13.93 -4.57
C ALA A 155 -23.28 -14.03 -3.23
N LEU A 156 -22.66 -14.72 -2.26
CA LEU A 156 -23.21 -15.00 -0.93
C LEU A 156 -22.26 -14.51 0.16
N PRO A 157 -22.73 -14.29 1.41
CA PRO A 157 -21.85 -14.07 2.55
C PRO A 157 -20.79 -15.18 2.66
N MET A 158 -19.57 -14.83 3.11
CA MET A 158 -18.39 -15.72 3.03
C MET A 158 -18.62 -17.14 3.57
N ARG A 159 -19.29 -17.28 4.73
CA ARG A 159 -19.57 -18.59 5.32
C ARG A 159 -20.55 -19.40 4.45
N GLU A 160 -21.65 -18.78 4.04
CA GLU A 160 -22.69 -19.41 3.20
C GLU A 160 -22.14 -19.78 1.81
N ALA A 161 -21.26 -18.94 1.25
CA ALA A 161 -20.58 -19.23 -0.01
C ALA A 161 -19.67 -20.47 0.09
N LEU A 162 -18.97 -20.63 1.22
CA LEU A 162 -18.11 -21.79 1.45
C LEU A 162 -18.92 -23.06 1.74
N ASP A 163 -20.03 -22.96 2.48
CA ASP A 163 -20.97 -24.07 2.65
C ASP A 163 -21.49 -24.56 1.28
N ALA A 164 -22.01 -23.64 0.46
CA ALA A 164 -22.49 -23.95 -0.88
C ALA A 164 -21.38 -24.53 -1.79
N TYR A 165 -20.15 -24.01 -1.68
CA TYR A 165 -19.03 -24.53 -2.47
C TYR A 165 -18.66 -25.97 -2.11
N LEU A 166 -18.64 -26.32 -0.82
CA LEU A 166 -18.33 -27.67 -0.38
C LEU A 166 -19.49 -28.64 -0.64
N GLU A 167 -20.73 -28.16 -0.72
CA GLU A 167 -21.86 -28.95 -1.23
C GLU A 167 -21.72 -29.24 -2.74
N ASP A 168 -21.28 -28.23 -3.52
CA ASP A 168 -21.03 -28.38 -4.96
C ASP A 168 -19.77 -29.22 -5.27
N ARG A 169 -18.81 -29.27 -4.33
CA ARG A 169 -17.50 -29.95 -4.45
C ARG A 169 -17.19 -30.76 -3.18
N PRO A 170 -17.93 -31.83 -2.89
CA PRO A 170 -17.75 -32.62 -1.68
C PRO A 170 -16.38 -33.32 -1.59
N GLU A 171 -15.68 -33.45 -2.72
CA GLU A 171 -14.32 -33.95 -2.79
C GLU A 171 -13.26 -33.00 -2.22
N VAL A 172 -13.52 -31.68 -2.15
CA VAL A 172 -12.51 -30.71 -1.69
C VAL A 172 -12.29 -30.84 -0.18
N LYS A 173 -11.04 -31.09 0.22
CA LYS A 173 -10.62 -31.27 1.63
C LYS A 173 -9.73 -30.13 2.12
N ALA A 174 -9.06 -29.43 1.22
CA ALA A 174 -8.12 -28.36 1.52
C ALA A 174 -8.22 -27.23 0.50
N ILE A 175 -8.11 -25.99 0.96
CA ILE A 175 -8.19 -24.79 0.12
C ILE A 175 -6.95 -23.94 0.34
N PHE A 176 -6.24 -23.63 -0.74
CA PHE A 176 -5.14 -22.69 -0.77
C PHE A 176 -5.66 -21.26 -0.59
N MET A 177 -5.02 -20.54 0.32
CA MET A 177 -5.39 -19.20 0.74
C MET A 177 -4.21 -18.24 0.52
N GLY A 178 -4.44 -17.15 -0.19
CA GLY A 178 -3.47 -16.06 -0.37
C GLY A 178 -3.31 -15.16 0.86
N THR A 179 -3.61 -15.65 2.06
CA THR A 179 -3.59 -14.88 3.31
C THR A 179 -2.15 -14.72 3.81
N ARG A 180 -1.82 -13.51 4.28
CA ARG A 180 -0.54 -13.16 4.91
C ARG A 180 -0.73 -12.85 6.38
N ARG A 181 0.31 -12.98 7.20
CA ARG A 181 0.31 -12.75 8.66
C ARG A 181 -0.07 -11.31 9.03
N THR A 182 0.14 -10.38 8.11
CA THR A 182 -0.24 -8.96 8.25
C THR A 182 -1.72 -8.69 7.97
N ASP A 183 -2.42 -9.65 7.38
CA ASP A 183 -3.84 -9.49 7.07
C ASP A 183 -4.70 -9.58 8.36
N PRO A 184 -5.94 -9.04 8.37
CA PRO A 184 -6.78 -9.10 9.55
C PRO A 184 -7.07 -10.55 9.99
N HIS A 185 -6.90 -10.83 11.29
CA HIS A 185 -7.25 -12.10 11.93
C HIS A 185 -6.38 -13.31 11.53
N SER A 186 -5.18 -13.10 10.98
CA SER A 186 -4.27 -14.16 10.54
C SER A 186 -2.99 -14.31 11.37
N ASP A 187 -2.84 -13.56 12.46
CA ASP A 187 -1.59 -13.45 13.22
C ASP A 187 -1.13 -14.78 13.85
N THR A 188 -2.09 -15.64 14.20
CA THR A 188 -1.86 -16.97 14.79
C THR A 188 -1.90 -18.12 13.78
N LEU A 189 -2.14 -17.83 12.49
CA LEU A 189 -2.21 -18.89 11.47
C LEU A 189 -0.83 -19.46 11.15
N GLY A 190 -0.82 -20.77 10.91
CA GLY A 190 0.31 -21.50 10.35
C GLY A 190 0.10 -21.79 8.86
N HIS A 191 1.07 -22.47 8.25
CA HIS A 191 0.97 -22.92 6.86
C HIS A 191 -0.21 -23.88 6.63
N PHE A 192 -0.57 -24.68 7.62
CA PHE A 192 -1.76 -25.51 7.64
C PHE A 192 -2.60 -25.14 8.85
N SER A 193 -3.84 -24.74 8.65
CA SER A 193 -4.74 -24.37 9.75
C SER A 193 -6.16 -24.84 9.45
N PRO A 194 -6.75 -25.75 10.25
CA PRO A 194 -8.16 -26.12 10.07
C PRO A 194 -9.03 -24.86 10.24
N THR A 195 -10.19 -24.85 9.59
CA THR A 195 -11.19 -23.80 9.85
C THR A 195 -11.69 -23.85 11.29
N ASP A 196 -12.14 -22.70 11.78
CA ASP A 196 -12.57 -22.56 13.17
C ASP A 196 -13.91 -23.29 13.41
N LYS A 197 -14.23 -23.56 14.68
CA LYS A 197 -15.52 -24.17 15.06
C LYS A 197 -16.68 -23.30 14.56
N GLY A 198 -17.65 -23.93 13.89
CA GLY A 198 -18.83 -23.25 13.34
C GLY A 198 -18.63 -22.68 11.93
N TRP A 199 -17.49 -22.93 11.30
CA TRP A 199 -17.25 -22.73 9.88
C TRP A 199 -17.33 -24.07 9.12
N PRO A 200 -17.58 -24.05 7.80
CA PRO A 200 -17.41 -25.22 6.94
C PRO A 200 -16.01 -25.83 7.15
N GLN A 201 -15.93 -27.16 7.28
CA GLN A 201 -14.73 -27.84 7.74
C GLN A 201 -13.82 -28.23 6.57
N PHE A 202 -12.66 -27.56 6.46
CA PHE A 202 -11.59 -27.86 5.52
C PHE A 202 -10.24 -27.38 6.06
N MET A 203 -9.14 -27.83 5.46
CA MET A 203 -7.80 -27.32 5.78
C MET A 203 -7.51 -26.03 5.00
N ARG A 204 -7.21 -24.93 5.71
CA ARG A 204 -6.62 -23.75 5.09
C ARG A 204 -5.13 -24.00 4.87
N VAL A 205 -4.68 -23.89 3.63
CA VAL A 205 -3.27 -23.98 3.26
C VAL A 205 -2.78 -22.57 2.93
N ASN A 206 -1.83 -22.04 3.69
CA ASN A 206 -1.32 -20.66 3.58
C ASN A 206 0.18 -20.64 3.22
N PRO A 207 0.59 -20.95 1.97
CA PRO A 207 2.01 -21.01 1.61
C PRO A 207 2.72 -19.65 1.67
N VAL A 208 1.97 -18.57 1.47
CA VAL A 208 2.50 -17.19 1.47
C VAL A 208 2.30 -16.46 2.80
N ILE A 209 2.01 -17.19 3.90
CA ILE A 209 1.63 -16.57 5.18
C ILE A 209 2.70 -15.60 5.72
N ASP A 210 3.98 -15.89 5.54
CA ASP A 210 5.09 -15.06 6.04
C ASP A 210 5.65 -14.09 4.99
N TRP A 211 4.97 -13.93 3.85
CA TRP A 211 5.40 -13.02 2.80
C TRP A 211 5.03 -11.58 3.13
N HIS A 212 5.97 -10.67 2.85
CA HIS A 212 5.74 -9.23 2.92
C HIS A 212 5.15 -8.71 1.61
N TYR A 213 4.61 -7.51 1.65
CA TYR A 213 4.06 -6.86 0.45
C TYR A 213 5.08 -6.75 -0.68
N ALA A 214 6.34 -6.44 -0.36
CA ALA A 214 7.43 -6.38 -1.33
C ALA A 214 7.69 -7.73 -2.00
N ASP A 215 7.61 -8.84 -1.25
CA ASP A 215 7.79 -10.20 -1.77
C ASP A 215 6.72 -10.53 -2.81
N ILE A 216 5.46 -10.20 -2.53
CA ILE A 216 4.33 -10.43 -3.44
C ILE A 216 4.56 -9.72 -4.78
N TRP A 217 4.91 -8.44 -4.74
CA TRP A 217 5.13 -7.67 -5.96
C TRP A 217 6.38 -8.07 -6.73
N ALA A 218 7.48 -8.32 -6.02
CA ALA A 218 8.70 -8.80 -6.63
C ALA A 218 8.45 -10.17 -7.30
N SER A 219 7.69 -11.07 -6.68
CA SER A 219 7.33 -12.36 -7.27
C SER A 219 6.47 -12.20 -8.52
N ILE A 220 5.44 -11.35 -8.51
CA ILE A 220 4.59 -11.15 -9.71
C ILE A 220 5.43 -10.58 -10.85
N ARG A 221 6.32 -9.62 -10.56
CA ARG A 221 7.18 -9.01 -11.60
C ARG A 221 8.21 -9.97 -12.17
N CYS A 222 8.83 -10.79 -11.33
CA CYS A 222 9.90 -11.70 -11.75
C CYS A 222 9.37 -13.00 -12.35
N LEU A 223 8.23 -13.49 -11.84
CA LEU A 223 7.78 -14.87 -12.08
C LEU A 223 6.54 -14.96 -12.98
N ALA A 224 5.70 -13.91 -13.06
CA ALA A 224 4.51 -13.95 -13.90
C ALA A 224 4.83 -13.82 -15.40
N ARG A 225 3.91 -14.28 -16.26
CA ARG A 225 3.99 -14.07 -17.72
C ARG A 225 3.78 -12.58 -18.07
N PRO A 226 4.53 -12.00 -19.03
CA PRO A 226 4.41 -10.58 -19.40
C PRO A 226 3.01 -10.17 -19.85
N SER A 227 2.27 -11.05 -20.53
CA SER A 227 0.87 -10.84 -20.97
C SER A 227 -0.13 -10.82 -19.81
N VAL A 228 0.29 -11.18 -18.60
CA VAL A 228 -0.52 -11.25 -17.37
C VAL A 228 -0.17 -10.15 -16.39
N ALA A 229 0.77 -9.28 -16.76
CA ALA A 229 1.02 -8.05 -16.02
C ALA A 229 -0.29 -7.25 -15.98
N LEU A 230 -0.98 -7.34 -14.85
CA LEU A 230 -2.15 -6.58 -14.50
C LEU A 230 -1.90 -5.08 -14.79
N PRO A 231 -2.86 -4.35 -15.39
CA PRO A 231 -2.78 -2.90 -15.41
C PRO A 231 -2.65 -2.41 -13.96
N PRO A 232 -1.70 -1.51 -13.63
CA PRO A 232 -1.50 -1.01 -12.27
C PRO A 232 -2.80 -0.51 -11.61
N ARG A 233 -3.75 -0.01 -12.43
CA ARG A 233 -5.09 0.44 -12.03
C ARG A 233 -5.95 -0.62 -11.34
N VAL A 234 -5.92 -1.89 -11.77
CA VAL A 234 -6.77 -2.96 -11.23
C VAL A 234 -6.38 -3.32 -9.79
N PHE A 235 -5.09 -3.31 -9.48
CA PHE A 235 -4.59 -3.55 -8.13
C PHE A 235 -5.02 -2.47 -7.14
N THR A 236 -4.94 -1.19 -7.57
CA THR A 236 -5.45 -0.08 -6.76
C THR A 236 -6.96 -0.18 -6.54
N ALA A 237 -7.70 -0.73 -7.50
CA ALA A 237 -9.15 -0.94 -7.42
C ALA A 237 -9.52 -2.04 -6.39
N THR A 238 -8.90 -3.21 -6.41
CA THR A 238 -9.15 -4.26 -5.38
C THR A 238 -8.90 -3.79 -3.94
N GLN A 239 -7.92 -2.89 -3.72
CA GLN A 239 -7.69 -2.26 -2.41
C GLN A 239 -8.71 -1.15 -2.09
N ARG A 240 -9.33 -0.53 -3.10
CA ARG A 240 -10.21 0.65 -2.94
C ARG A 240 -11.55 0.38 -2.26
N ARG A 241 -12.11 -0.84 -2.23
CA ARG A 241 -13.49 -1.08 -1.73
C ARG A 241 -13.72 -2.14 -0.66
N ALA A 242 -12.68 -2.80 -0.13
CA ALA A 242 -12.86 -3.54 1.13
C ALA A 242 -13.33 -2.62 2.28
N HIS A 243 -13.21 -1.30 2.12
CA HIS A 243 -13.71 -0.30 3.06
C HIS A 243 -14.41 0.83 2.31
N SER A 244 -15.72 0.96 2.53
CA SER A 244 -16.43 2.24 2.38
C SER A 244 -15.51 3.36 2.86
N SER A 245 -15.19 4.33 2.00
CA SER A 245 -14.35 5.47 2.39
C SER A 245 -15.14 6.34 3.36
N VAL A 246 -15.09 6.00 4.64
CA VAL A 246 -15.42 6.95 5.70
C VAL A 246 -14.29 7.98 5.69
N VAL A 247 -14.51 9.03 4.92
CA VAL A 247 -13.64 10.21 4.90
C VAL A 247 -13.70 10.85 6.28
N ALA A 248 -12.55 11.11 6.89
CA ALA A 248 -12.47 11.65 8.23
C ALA A 248 -12.48 13.19 8.20
N PRO A 249 -13.37 13.87 8.94
CA PRO A 249 -13.28 15.32 9.12
C PRO A 249 -12.00 15.67 9.89
N LEU A 250 -11.05 16.32 9.22
CA LEU A 250 -9.73 16.60 9.79
C LEU A 250 -9.79 17.80 10.74
N ALA A 251 -9.29 17.62 11.96
CA ALA A 251 -9.06 18.72 12.89
C ALA A 251 -7.89 19.59 12.43
N TYR A 252 -7.97 20.89 12.71
CA TYR A 252 -6.94 21.84 12.27
C TYR A 252 -6.84 23.06 13.18
N ASP A 253 -5.72 23.77 13.06
CA ASP A 253 -5.54 25.14 13.55
C ASP A 253 -5.38 26.07 12.33
N LEU A 254 -6.08 27.20 12.31
CA LEU A 254 -5.91 28.24 11.29
C LEU A 254 -4.96 29.33 11.80
N HIS A 255 -3.90 29.59 11.05
CA HIS A 255 -2.97 30.68 11.31
C HIS A 255 -3.18 31.80 10.28
N GLU A 256 -3.64 32.94 10.77
CA GLU A 256 -3.98 34.09 9.94
C GLU A 256 -2.79 35.06 9.84
N PRO A 257 -2.48 35.57 8.63
CA PRO A 257 -1.48 36.61 8.46
C PRO A 257 -2.02 37.96 8.97
N ALA A 258 -1.17 38.77 9.61
CA ALA A 258 -1.57 40.13 10.03
C ALA A 258 -1.84 41.06 8.83
N LYS A 259 -1.23 40.78 7.67
CA LYS A 259 -1.42 41.49 6.40
C LYS A 259 -1.68 40.45 5.29
N PRO A 260 -2.93 39.99 5.11
CA PRO A 260 -3.26 38.99 4.09
C PRO A 260 -3.02 39.52 2.67
N LYS A 261 -2.34 38.73 1.83
CA LYS A 261 -2.22 38.97 0.37
C LYS A 261 -3.33 38.28 -0.42
N THR A 262 -3.93 37.24 0.15
CA THR A 262 -5.09 36.52 -0.37
C THR A 262 -6.11 36.32 0.75
N ASP A 263 -7.35 35.96 0.42
CA ASP A 263 -8.32 35.55 1.43
C ASP A 263 -8.06 34.09 1.90
N LYS A 264 -8.80 33.66 2.92
CA LYS A 264 -8.63 32.33 3.54
C LYS A 264 -9.02 31.14 2.68
N HIS A 265 -9.66 31.37 1.53
CA HIS A 265 -10.08 30.35 0.58
C HIS A 265 -9.15 30.29 -0.63
N ASN A 266 -8.48 31.38 -0.98
CA ASN A 266 -7.64 31.49 -2.17
C ASN A 266 -6.15 31.41 -1.83
N ALA A 267 -5.46 30.48 -2.48
CA ALA A 267 -4.05 30.16 -2.27
C ALA A 267 -3.64 29.97 -0.80
N PRO A 268 -4.35 29.20 0.03
CA PRO A 268 -3.89 28.89 1.38
C PRO A 268 -2.71 27.90 1.35
N ILE A 269 -2.05 27.75 2.48
CA ILE A 269 -1.07 26.68 2.73
C ILE A 269 -1.75 25.65 3.66
N ILE A 270 -1.68 24.38 3.30
CA ILE A 270 -2.12 23.26 4.12
C ILE A 270 -0.87 22.53 4.61
N PHE A 271 -0.65 22.50 5.92
CA PHE A 271 0.57 21.97 6.52
C PHE A 271 0.28 20.71 7.35
N MET A 272 0.79 19.57 6.87
CA MET A 272 0.62 18.23 7.44
C MET A 272 1.88 17.75 8.17
N HIS A 273 1.69 17.11 9.32
CA HIS A 273 2.76 16.55 10.15
C HIS A 273 3.19 15.14 9.70
N GLY A 274 4.31 14.64 10.24
CA GLY A 274 4.79 13.25 10.08
C GLY A 274 4.12 12.25 11.02
N LEU A 275 4.45 10.96 10.88
CA LEU A 275 3.89 9.88 11.72
C LEU A 275 4.18 10.15 13.21
N PHE A 276 3.18 9.91 14.07
CA PHE A 276 3.17 10.29 15.49
C PHE A 276 3.23 11.80 15.77
N GLY A 277 3.02 12.64 14.76
CA GLY A 277 2.90 14.08 14.94
C GLY A 277 1.46 14.55 15.22
N SER A 278 1.31 15.85 15.28
CA SER A 278 0.06 16.62 15.32
C SER A 278 0.29 18.01 14.73
N LYS A 279 -0.78 18.76 14.46
CA LYS A 279 -0.76 20.18 14.06
C LYS A 279 0.08 21.06 14.98
N LYS A 280 0.20 20.68 16.27
CA LYS A 280 1.01 21.40 17.26
C LYS A 280 2.49 21.43 16.91
N ASN A 281 3.01 20.39 16.26
CA ASN A 281 4.41 20.33 15.85
C ASN A 281 4.75 21.41 14.82
N ASN A 282 3.78 21.76 13.96
CA ASN A 282 3.97 22.75 12.90
C ASN A 282 3.63 24.18 13.35
N ARG A 283 3.06 24.38 14.55
CA ARG A 283 2.48 25.67 14.99
C ARG A 283 3.41 26.87 14.84
N ALA A 284 4.67 26.75 15.28
CA ALA A 284 5.63 27.85 15.20
C ALA A 284 5.96 28.20 13.74
N MET A 285 6.18 27.18 12.92
CA MET A 285 6.48 27.34 11.50
C MET A 285 5.27 27.89 10.72
N SER A 286 4.06 27.41 11.00
CA SER A 286 2.83 27.92 10.39
C SER A 286 2.61 29.41 10.67
N LYS A 287 2.88 29.87 11.90
CA LYS A 287 2.84 31.31 12.23
C LYS A 287 3.88 32.11 11.44
N ALA A 288 5.10 31.58 11.32
CA ALA A 288 6.17 32.24 10.58
C ALA A 288 5.85 32.33 9.08
N LEU A 289 5.39 31.24 8.47
CA LEU A 289 4.97 31.21 7.07
C LEU A 289 3.78 32.13 6.79
N ALA A 290 2.78 32.16 7.68
CA ALA A 290 1.66 33.08 7.55
C ALA A 290 2.14 34.54 7.54
N ARG A 291 3.01 34.91 8.49
CA ARG A 291 3.60 36.25 8.57
C ARG A 291 4.42 36.59 7.31
N ASP A 292 5.30 35.70 6.88
CA ASP A 292 6.31 35.99 5.84
C ASP A 292 5.70 36.00 4.44
N LEU A 293 4.71 35.13 4.18
CA LEU A 293 4.07 35.02 2.86
C LEU A 293 2.77 35.84 2.76
N GLY A 294 2.18 36.25 3.87
CA GLY A 294 0.86 36.90 3.88
C GLY A 294 -0.27 35.94 3.47
N ARG A 295 -0.09 34.63 3.66
CA ARG A 295 -1.04 33.58 3.27
C ARG A 295 -1.63 32.91 4.52
N TYR A 296 -2.88 32.46 4.45
CA TYR A 296 -3.49 31.65 5.50
C TYR A 296 -2.84 30.27 5.55
N VAL A 297 -2.56 29.75 6.75
CA VAL A 297 -1.97 28.42 6.94
C VAL A 297 -2.91 27.55 7.80
N TYR A 298 -3.42 26.48 7.21
CA TYR A 298 -4.18 25.43 7.88
C TYR A 298 -3.22 24.32 8.33
N ALA A 299 -2.94 24.24 9.63
CA ALA A 299 -2.14 23.15 10.19
C ALA A 299 -3.08 21.99 10.56
N LEU A 300 -2.97 20.86 9.85
CA LEU A 300 -3.89 19.73 10.00
C LEU A 300 -3.37 18.69 10.98
N ASP A 301 -4.27 18.05 11.70
CA ASP A 301 -4.09 16.71 12.23
C ASP A 301 -4.57 15.70 11.19
N LEU A 302 -3.71 14.80 10.71
CA LEU A 302 -4.14 13.72 9.82
C LEU A 302 -4.93 12.66 10.59
N ARG A 303 -5.71 11.80 9.89
CA ARG A 303 -6.43 10.69 10.54
C ARG A 303 -5.53 9.90 11.51
N ASN A 304 -6.11 9.38 12.59
CA ASN A 304 -5.38 8.70 13.66
C ASN A 304 -4.37 9.56 14.44
N HIS A 305 -4.36 10.88 14.25
CA HIS A 305 -3.44 11.78 14.92
C HIS A 305 -4.16 12.98 15.50
N GLY A 306 -3.58 13.54 16.57
CA GLY A 306 -4.10 14.72 17.23
C GLY A 306 -5.60 14.63 17.53
N GLU A 307 -6.36 15.64 17.13
CA GLU A 307 -7.80 15.74 17.37
C GLU A 307 -8.65 15.15 16.24
N SER A 308 -8.02 14.63 15.18
CA SER A 308 -8.72 13.99 14.07
C SER A 308 -9.23 12.59 14.43
N PRO A 309 -10.34 12.12 13.82
CA PRO A 309 -10.92 10.82 14.11
C PRO A 309 -9.96 9.65 13.90
N HIS A 310 -10.15 8.60 14.70
CA HIS A 310 -9.45 7.34 14.54
C HIS A 310 -10.18 6.43 13.55
N HIS A 311 -9.45 5.82 12.63
CA HIS A 311 -9.96 4.93 11.62
C HIS A 311 -8.99 3.75 11.37
N LYS A 312 -9.54 2.53 11.25
CA LYS A 312 -8.73 1.30 11.07
C LYS A 312 -7.87 1.32 9.81
N ARG A 313 -8.42 1.82 8.70
CA ARG A 313 -7.69 2.02 7.45
C ARG A 313 -6.77 3.23 7.53
N HIS A 314 -5.47 2.99 7.39
CA HIS A 314 -4.42 3.99 7.41
C HIS A 314 -3.42 3.69 6.28
N ASP A 315 -3.61 4.39 5.15
CA ASP A 315 -2.78 4.34 3.95
C ASP A 315 -2.81 5.71 3.26
N TYR A 316 -1.93 5.93 2.29
CA TYR A 316 -1.78 7.23 1.64
C TYR A 316 -2.96 7.62 0.76
N ASP A 317 -3.66 6.68 0.13
CA ASP A 317 -4.87 6.98 -0.64
C ASP A 317 -5.97 7.53 0.28
N ALA A 318 -6.16 6.89 1.43
CA ALA A 318 -7.16 7.29 2.40
C ALA A 318 -6.82 8.62 3.08
N MET A 319 -5.54 8.88 3.40
CA MET A 319 -5.12 10.19 3.89
C MET A 319 -5.29 11.28 2.82
N ALA A 320 -4.97 10.99 1.57
CA ALA A 320 -5.21 11.92 0.47
C ALA A 320 -6.71 12.21 0.28
N ASP A 321 -7.60 11.22 0.52
CA ASP A 321 -9.07 11.42 0.46
C ASP A 321 -9.55 12.39 1.52
N ASP A 322 -9.04 12.27 2.75
CA ASP A 322 -9.40 13.20 3.82
C ASP A 322 -8.95 14.63 3.51
N VAL A 323 -7.73 14.80 2.98
CA VAL A 323 -7.20 16.12 2.65
C VAL A 323 -7.95 16.72 1.45
N LEU A 324 -8.31 15.91 0.46
CA LEU A 324 -9.14 16.37 -0.67
C LEU A 324 -10.53 16.80 -0.20
N HIS A 325 -11.14 16.05 0.71
CA HIS A 325 -12.42 16.41 1.31
C HIS A 325 -12.31 17.69 2.12
N PHE A 326 -11.26 17.86 2.92
CA PHE A 326 -10.98 19.10 3.64
C PHE A 326 -10.88 20.30 2.68
N ILE A 327 -10.14 20.17 1.56
CA ILE A 327 -10.06 21.21 0.52
C ILE A 327 -11.46 21.56 -0.02
N SER A 328 -12.27 20.54 -0.33
CA SER A 328 -13.63 20.74 -0.86
C SER A 328 -14.57 21.37 0.16
N GLU A 329 -14.58 20.89 1.40
CA GLU A 329 -15.44 21.34 2.50
C GLU A 329 -15.17 22.82 2.82
N HIS A 330 -13.89 23.20 2.90
CA HIS A 330 -13.46 24.56 3.17
C HIS A 330 -13.42 25.46 1.93
N LYS A 331 -13.79 24.93 0.75
CA LYS A 331 -13.81 25.62 -0.55
C LYS A 331 -12.48 26.26 -0.91
N LEU A 332 -11.39 25.55 -0.62
CA LEU A 332 -10.03 26.05 -0.83
C LEU A 332 -9.64 25.90 -2.31
N LYS A 333 -8.98 26.92 -2.85
CA LYS A 333 -8.49 26.97 -4.23
C LYS A 333 -7.00 27.28 -4.25
N ASP A 334 -6.31 26.77 -5.27
CA ASP A 334 -4.88 27.01 -5.49
C ASP A 334 -4.00 26.71 -4.26
N SER A 335 -4.37 25.68 -3.51
CA SER A 335 -3.72 25.35 -2.22
C SER A 335 -2.28 24.86 -2.44
N THR A 336 -1.36 25.33 -1.60
CA THR A 336 -0.02 24.74 -1.46
C THR A 336 -0.07 23.67 -0.37
N LEU A 337 0.40 22.46 -0.65
CA LEU A 337 0.51 21.40 0.36
C LEU A 337 1.94 21.32 0.88
N ILE A 338 2.14 21.42 2.18
CA ILE A 338 3.42 21.16 2.85
C ILE A 338 3.25 19.93 3.72
N GLY A 339 4.13 18.95 3.58
CA GLY A 339 4.06 17.72 4.36
C GLY A 339 5.42 17.24 4.79
N HIS A 340 5.55 16.79 6.05
CA HIS A 340 6.76 16.11 6.54
C HIS A 340 6.57 14.61 6.61
N SER A 341 7.54 13.84 6.10
CA SER A 341 7.56 12.37 6.17
C SER A 341 6.24 11.74 5.69
N MET A 342 5.40 11.19 6.58
CA MET A 342 4.04 10.73 6.26
C MET A 342 3.21 11.80 5.56
N GLY A 343 3.19 13.03 6.07
CA GLY A 343 2.48 14.14 5.44
C GLY A 343 3.02 14.48 4.04
N ALA A 344 4.32 14.27 3.80
CA ALA A 344 4.95 14.50 2.51
C ALA A 344 4.42 13.50 1.46
N LYS A 345 4.38 12.21 1.81
CA LYS A 345 3.79 11.17 0.95
C LYS A 345 2.29 11.39 0.75
N THR A 346 1.55 11.85 1.75
CA THR A 346 0.14 12.26 1.59
C THR A 346 -0.01 13.41 0.59
N ALA A 347 0.84 14.45 0.68
CA ALA A 347 0.83 15.57 -0.26
C ALA A 347 1.12 15.11 -1.70
N MET A 348 2.17 14.29 -1.88
CA MET A 348 2.54 13.73 -3.18
C MET A 348 1.42 12.85 -3.74
N ALA A 349 0.80 12.01 -2.91
CA ALA A 349 -0.28 11.13 -3.33
C ALA A 349 -1.50 11.94 -3.80
N LEU A 350 -1.90 12.96 -3.05
CA LEU A 350 -3.00 13.84 -3.44
C LEU A 350 -2.68 14.60 -4.73
N ALA A 351 -1.47 15.16 -4.86
CA ALA A 351 -1.06 15.92 -6.04
C ALA A 351 -1.06 15.07 -7.32
N LEU A 352 -0.63 13.81 -7.25
CA LEU A 352 -0.67 12.89 -8.39
C LEU A 352 -2.08 12.38 -8.70
N ARG A 353 -2.97 12.35 -7.70
CA ARG A 353 -4.33 11.85 -7.86
C ARG A 353 -5.31 12.91 -8.36
N SER A 354 -5.20 14.12 -7.82
CA SER A 354 -6.10 15.25 -8.06
C SER A 354 -5.28 16.53 -8.29
N PRO A 355 -4.49 16.61 -9.38
CA PRO A 355 -3.56 17.71 -9.64
C PRO A 355 -4.23 19.08 -9.73
N ASP A 356 -5.51 19.13 -10.08
CA ASP A 356 -6.27 20.38 -10.17
C ASP A 356 -6.62 20.98 -8.80
N SER A 357 -6.64 20.16 -7.75
CA SER A 357 -6.93 20.59 -6.38
C SER A 357 -5.71 21.16 -5.65
N VAL A 358 -4.51 21.05 -6.25
CA VAL A 358 -3.23 21.42 -5.63
C VAL A 358 -2.46 22.34 -6.56
N GLN A 359 -1.95 23.45 -6.06
CA GLN A 359 -1.14 24.38 -6.86
C GLN A 359 0.35 24.06 -6.78
N ASP A 360 0.88 23.90 -5.56
CA ASP A 360 2.28 23.57 -5.31
C ASP A 360 2.38 22.52 -4.21
N ILE A 361 3.46 21.75 -4.20
CA ILE A 361 3.81 20.88 -3.06
C ILE A 361 5.18 21.23 -2.49
N VAL A 362 5.32 21.03 -1.18
CA VAL A 362 6.59 20.99 -0.47
C VAL A 362 6.68 19.64 0.26
N SER A 363 7.46 18.72 -0.31
CA SER A 363 7.79 17.42 0.28
C SER A 363 8.99 17.57 1.21
N VAL A 364 8.79 17.37 2.52
CA VAL A 364 9.86 17.47 3.51
C VAL A 364 10.34 16.07 3.91
N ASP A 365 11.55 15.77 3.48
CA ASP A 365 12.34 14.58 3.76
C ASP A 365 11.61 13.26 3.48
N ASN A 366 10.99 13.17 2.30
CA ASN A 366 10.43 11.93 1.76
C ASN A 366 10.34 11.97 0.22
N ALA A 367 10.19 10.79 -0.39
CA ALA A 367 10.17 10.57 -1.83
C ALA A 367 8.96 9.71 -2.25
N PRO A 368 8.53 9.75 -3.53
CA PRO A 368 7.43 8.94 -4.06
C PRO A 368 7.86 7.49 -4.32
N ALA A 369 8.49 6.87 -3.32
CA ALA A 369 9.07 5.55 -3.39
C ALA A 369 8.67 4.70 -2.18
N ASP A 370 8.70 3.38 -2.37
CA ASP A 370 8.61 2.46 -1.25
C ASP A 370 9.85 2.56 -0.40
N LYS A 371 9.62 2.61 0.89
CA LYS A 371 10.70 2.62 1.84
C LYS A 371 10.31 1.79 3.03
N ILE A 372 11.14 0.80 3.33
CA ILE A 372 11.05 0.09 4.61
C ILE A 372 11.21 1.16 5.69
N LEU A 373 10.15 1.38 6.48
CA LEU A 373 10.26 2.23 7.66
C LEU A 373 11.38 1.69 8.54
N SER A 374 12.18 2.58 9.11
CA SER A 374 13.23 2.13 10.01
C SER A 374 12.63 1.30 11.15
N ARG A 375 13.40 0.30 11.62
CA ARG A 375 13.02 -0.54 12.76
C ARG A 375 12.56 0.30 13.95
N ASP A 376 13.14 1.49 14.08
CA ASP A 376 12.83 2.52 15.07
C ASP A 376 11.33 2.77 15.21
N PHE A 377 10.53 2.83 14.12
CA PHE A 377 9.08 3.07 14.23
C PHE A 377 8.34 1.93 14.93
N ALA A 378 8.70 0.68 14.62
CA ALA A 378 8.13 -0.47 15.31
C ALA A 378 8.55 -0.50 16.78
N ASP A 379 9.80 -0.11 17.05
CA ASP A 379 10.37 -0.03 18.39
C ASP A 379 9.68 1.08 19.22
N TYR A 380 9.42 2.24 18.62
CA TYR A 380 8.64 3.33 19.21
C TYR A 380 7.23 2.87 19.56
N VAL A 381 6.53 2.15 18.66
CA VAL A 381 5.19 1.60 18.98
C VAL A 381 5.27 0.65 20.18
N ARG A 382 6.30 -0.20 20.27
CA ARG A 382 6.49 -1.08 21.44
C ARG A 382 6.73 -0.28 22.71
N GLY A 383 7.63 0.70 22.69
CA GLY A 383 7.91 1.58 23.83
C GLY A 383 6.69 2.38 24.29
N MET A 384 5.93 2.95 23.34
CA MET A 384 4.70 3.69 23.62
C MET A 384 3.61 2.78 24.21
N LYS A 385 3.49 1.53 23.75
CA LYS A 385 2.57 0.55 24.35
C LYS A 385 2.96 0.18 25.78
N GLN A 386 4.27 0.10 26.07
CA GLN A 386 4.75 -0.13 27.44
C GLN A 386 4.39 1.03 28.37
N ILE A 387 4.50 2.27 27.90
CA ILE A 387 4.08 3.47 28.64
C ILE A 387 2.58 3.46 28.89
N ASP A 388 1.77 3.15 27.88
CA ASP A 388 0.31 3.03 28.03
C ASP A 388 -0.06 1.95 29.06
N ALA A 389 0.68 0.83 29.11
CA ALA A 389 0.46 -0.25 30.08
C ALA A 389 0.99 0.07 31.49
N ALA A 390 1.92 1.01 31.62
CA ALA A 390 2.54 1.39 32.90
C ALA A 390 1.73 2.43 33.68
N ASP A 391 0.60 2.91 33.13
CA ASP A 391 -0.29 3.91 33.75
C ASP A 391 0.46 5.15 34.29
N CYS A 392 1.46 5.62 33.53
CA CYS A 392 2.29 6.76 33.92
C CYS A 392 1.43 8.00 34.23
N THR A 393 1.74 8.69 35.33
CA THR A 393 1.04 9.92 35.74
C THR A 393 1.82 11.18 35.38
N ARG A 394 3.14 11.02 35.20
CA ARG A 394 4.08 12.09 34.85
C ARG A 394 4.86 11.73 33.60
N GLN A 395 5.09 12.73 32.73
CA GLN A 395 5.86 12.54 31.50
C GLN A 395 7.30 12.03 31.77
N ALA A 396 7.91 12.39 32.91
CA ALA A 396 9.23 11.89 33.29
C ALA A 396 9.27 10.37 33.56
N GLU A 397 8.14 9.75 33.94
CA GLU A 397 8.03 8.30 34.09
C GLU A 397 7.99 7.63 32.72
N ALA A 398 7.20 8.20 31.81
CA ALA A 398 7.11 7.75 30.42
C ALA A 398 8.45 7.89 29.68
N ASP A 399 9.18 8.99 29.89
CA ASP A 399 10.50 9.22 29.29
C ASP A 399 11.52 8.16 29.71
N LYS A 400 11.53 7.74 30.99
CA LYS A 400 12.41 6.65 31.47
C LYS A 400 12.15 5.31 30.77
N ILE A 401 10.90 5.04 30.37
CA ILE A 401 10.56 3.84 29.60
C ILE A 401 11.05 4.03 28.16
N LEU A 402 10.76 5.18 27.55
CA LEU A 402 11.12 5.46 26.16
C LEU A 402 12.64 5.58 25.94
N GLN A 403 13.41 5.99 26.94
CA GLN A 403 14.87 6.06 26.91
C GLN A 403 15.53 4.70 26.63
N LYS A 404 14.84 3.58 26.93
CA LYS A 404 15.32 2.23 26.61
C LYS A 404 15.19 1.89 25.12
N VAL A 405 14.47 2.72 24.36
CA VAL A 405 14.12 2.51 22.95
C VAL A 405 14.76 3.57 22.07
N GLU A 406 14.82 4.81 22.54
CA GLU A 406 15.34 5.96 21.77
C GLU A 406 16.30 6.80 22.62
N GLU A 407 17.51 7.02 22.12
CA GLU A 407 18.57 7.78 22.81
C GLU A 407 18.44 9.29 22.62
N ALA A 408 17.94 9.75 21.47
CA ALA A 408 17.81 11.15 21.13
C ALA A 408 16.63 11.79 21.90
N LEU A 409 16.96 12.67 22.84
CA LEU A 409 15.97 13.43 23.61
C LEU A 409 14.92 14.16 22.74
N PRO A 410 15.28 14.82 21.61
CA PRO A 410 14.29 15.48 20.77
C PRO A 410 13.22 14.53 20.21
N ILE A 411 13.61 13.31 19.82
CA ILE A 411 12.68 12.30 19.29
C ILE A 411 11.76 11.79 20.41
N ARG A 412 12.32 11.53 21.60
CA ARG A 412 11.50 11.16 22.77
C ARG A 412 10.48 12.24 23.11
N GLN A 413 10.88 13.50 23.16
CA GLN A 413 9.98 14.63 23.42
C GLN A 413 8.89 14.77 22.35
N PHE A 414 9.24 14.54 21.07
CA PHE A 414 8.26 14.51 19.98
C PHE A 414 7.19 13.43 20.22
N LEU A 415 7.60 12.19 20.50
CA LEU A 415 6.67 11.09 20.76
C LEU A 415 5.82 11.34 22.01
N LEU A 416 6.45 11.73 23.13
CA LEU A 416 5.79 12.03 24.41
C LEU A 416 4.85 13.24 24.34
N GLY A 417 5.00 14.11 23.34
CA GLY A 417 4.07 15.20 23.04
C GLY A 417 2.65 14.74 22.73
N ASN A 418 2.46 13.46 22.41
CA ASN A 418 1.15 12.84 22.20
C ASN A 418 0.44 12.41 23.49
N LEU A 419 1.11 12.45 24.65
CA LEU A 419 0.50 12.10 25.92
C LEU A 419 -0.58 13.11 26.29
N HIS A 420 -1.73 12.60 26.71
CA HIS A 420 -2.84 13.41 27.22
C HIS A 420 -3.55 12.67 28.36
N ARG A 421 -4.38 13.39 29.11
CA ARG A 421 -5.27 12.77 30.11
C ARG A 421 -6.66 12.62 29.46
N PRO A 422 -7.10 11.39 29.14
CA PRO A 422 -8.39 11.18 28.49
C PRO A 422 -9.56 11.46 29.44
N ASP A 423 -9.41 11.10 30.72
CA ASP A 423 -10.34 11.45 31.79
C ASP A 423 -9.69 12.50 32.70
N PRO A 424 -10.25 13.72 32.83
CA PRO A 424 -9.76 14.74 33.75
C PRO A 424 -9.70 14.28 35.22
N LYS A 425 -10.47 13.26 35.61
CA LYS A 425 -10.48 12.70 36.96
C LYS A 425 -9.39 11.64 37.16
N SER A 426 -8.84 11.08 36.08
CA SER A 426 -7.72 10.13 36.17
C SER A 426 -6.38 10.87 36.11
N PRO A 427 -5.41 10.55 37.00
CA PRO A 427 -4.08 11.12 36.91
C PRO A 427 -3.26 10.54 35.74
N THR A 428 -3.69 9.41 35.17
CA THR A 428 -2.95 8.64 34.16
C THR A 428 -2.94 9.35 32.80
N GLN A 429 -1.79 9.31 32.14
CA GLN A 429 -1.63 9.79 30.77
C GLN A 429 -1.71 8.61 29.80
N LYS A 430 -2.32 8.84 28.63
CA LYS A 430 -2.39 7.89 27.52
C LYS A 430 -1.97 8.56 26.22
N PHE A 431 -1.46 7.78 25.29
CA PHE A 431 -1.20 8.30 23.95
C PHE A 431 -2.50 8.62 23.23
N ARG A 432 -2.52 9.80 22.61
CA ARG A 432 -3.63 10.25 21.76
C ARG A 432 -3.72 9.42 20.48
N VAL A 433 -2.57 9.02 19.92
CA VAL A 433 -2.50 8.18 18.73
C VAL A 433 -2.92 6.73 19.03
N PRO A 434 -3.69 6.07 18.15
CA PRO A 434 -4.13 4.69 18.37
C PRO A 434 -3.01 3.71 18.02
N LEU A 435 -2.15 3.40 18.99
CA LEU A 435 -0.95 2.55 18.80
C LEU A 435 -1.25 1.16 18.21
N GLY A 436 -2.42 0.60 18.51
CA GLY A 436 -2.87 -0.67 17.92
C GLY A 436 -3.15 -0.58 16.42
N ILE A 437 -3.71 0.54 15.95
CA ILE A 437 -3.99 0.79 14.53
C ILE A 437 -2.71 1.17 13.80
N LEU A 438 -1.97 2.16 14.33
CA LEU A 438 -0.75 2.65 13.69
C LEU A 438 0.31 1.55 13.62
N GLY A 439 0.47 0.76 14.69
CA GLY A 439 1.40 -0.38 14.70
C GLY A 439 1.11 -1.43 13.62
N LYS A 440 -0.17 -1.71 13.34
CA LYS A 440 -0.59 -2.63 12.26
C LYS A 440 -0.47 -2.01 10.86
N SER A 441 -0.35 -0.69 10.79
CA SER A 441 -0.34 0.07 9.52
C SER A 441 1.06 0.52 9.11
N LEU A 442 2.10 0.15 9.86
CA LEU A 442 3.48 0.56 9.55
C LEU A 442 3.89 0.14 8.14
N ASP A 443 3.55 -1.07 7.69
CA ASP A 443 3.87 -1.50 6.33
C ASP A 443 3.24 -0.59 5.27
N ASN A 444 1.98 -0.20 5.45
CA ASN A 444 1.30 0.75 4.56
C ASN A 444 1.96 2.14 4.59
N MET A 445 2.55 2.54 5.71
CA MET A 445 3.30 3.79 5.84
C MET A 445 4.70 3.71 5.21
N GLY A 446 5.20 2.51 4.91
CA GLY A 446 6.39 2.32 4.08
C GLY A 446 6.11 2.44 2.58
N ASP A 447 4.89 2.12 2.14
CA ASP A 447 4.47 2.07 0.74
C ASP A 447 4.36 3.47 0.09
N PHE A 448 4.22 3.52 -1.22
CA PHE A 448 3.72 4.68 -1.97
C PHE A 448 2.75 4.21 -3.06
N PRO A 449 1.49 4.66 -3.09
CA PRO A 449 0.42 4.01 -3.86
C PRO A 449 0.59 4.07 -5.39
N TYR A 450 1.48 4.93 -5.89
CA TYR A 450 1.70 5.13 -7.33
C TYR A 450 3.07 4.63 -7.75
N LYS A 451 3.11 3.72 -8.73
CA LYS A 451 4.36 3.08 -9.20
C LYS A 451 4.75 3.44 -10.62
N ASN A 452 3.82 3.99 -11.40
CA ASN A 452 4.01 4.26 -12.82
C ASN A 452 3.87 5.76 -13.12
N PRO A 453 4.99 6.50 -13.25
CA PRO A 453 4.97 7.91 -13.63
C PRO A 453 4.41 8.20 -15.03
N ALA A 454 4.25 7.20 -15.89
CA ALA A 454 3.57 7.39 -17.18
C ALA A 454 2.05 7.58 -17.02
N GLU A 455 1.46 7.05 -15.94
CA GLU A 455 0.02 7.14 -15.68
C GLU A 455 -0.38 8.40 -14.91
N ARG A 456 0.52 8.93 -14.09
CA ARG A 456 0.26 10.07 -13.22
C ARG A 456 1.50 10.94 -13.12
N ARG A 457 1.34 12.23 -13.40
CA ARG A 457 2.37 13.25 -13.21
C ARG A 457 1.77 14.50 -12.63
N PHE A 458 2.55 15.18 -11.80
CA PHE A 458 2.21 16.50 -11.29
C PHE A 458 3.08 17.54 -12.00
N ASN A 459 2.49 18.19 -13.01
CA ASN A 459 3.19 19.14 -13.89
C ASN A 459 3.23 20.59 -13.36
N LYS A 460 3.02 20.76 -12.05
CA LYS A 460 3.14 22.04 -11.34
C LYS A 460 4.35 22.00 -10.40
N ARG A 461 4.62 23.10 -9.71
CA ARG A 461 5.86 23.31 -8.96
C ARG A 461 5.89 22.38 -7.74
N ALA A 462 7.04 21.76 -7.51
CA ALA A 462 7.27 20.91 -6.35
C ALA A 462 8.62 21.23 -5.71
N LEU A 463 8.63 21.51 -4.41
CA LEU A 463 9.87 21.61 -3.64
C LEU A 463 10.10 20.32 -2.88
N PHE A 464 11.27 19.71 -3.03
CA PHE A 464 11.73 18.61 -2.19
C PHE A 464 12.81 19.15 -1.27
N VAL A 465 12.54 19.15 0.04
CA VAL A 465 13.52 19.53 1.06
C VAL A 465 14.09 18.26 1.65
N ARG A 466 15.38 18.03 1.47
CA ARG A 466 16.09 16.82 1.91
C ARG A 466 16.98 17.12 3.11
N GLY A 467 16.87 16.31 4.16
CA GLY A 467 17.86 16.27 5.22
C GLY A 467 19.07 15.47 4.76
N THR A 468 20.24 16.07 4.64
CA THR A 468 21.43 15.40 4.09
C THR A 468 21.97 14.27 4.97
N LYS A 469 21.61 14.24 6.26
CA LYS A 469 21.93 13.13 7.19
C LYS A 469 20.81 12.08 7.24
N SER A 470 19.72 12.29 6.52
CA SER A 470 18.58 11.39 6.43
C SER A 470 18.72 10.40 5.28
N LYS A 471 18.16 9.20 5.46
CA LYS A 471 18.12 8.16 4.41
C LYS A 471 16.83 8.19 3.59
N TYR A 472 15.96 9.18 3.76
CA TYR A 472 14.60 9.21 3.16
C TYR A 472 14.56 9.69 1.71
N VAL A 473 15.55 10.47 1.28
CA VAL A 473 15.66 10.93 -0.11
C VAL A 473 17.10 10.66 -0.60
N PRO A 474 17.51 9.40 -0.77
CA PRO A 474 18.80 9.06 -1.37
C PRO A 474 18.90 9.56 -2.83
N ASP A 475 20.11 9.68 -3.36
CA ASP A 475 20.32 10.22 -4.72
C ASP A 475 19.68 9.34 -5.81
N ASP A 476 19.58 8.03 -5.59
CA ASP A 476 19.01 7.06 -6.54
C ASP A 476 17.50 7.21 -6.74
N VAL A 477 16.77 7.87 -5.82
CA VAL A 477 15.34 8.17 -6.01
C VAL A 477 15.07 9.50 -6.71
N LEU A 478 16.08 10.34 -6.94
CA LEU A 478 15.91 11.64 -7.63
C LEU A 478 15.37 11.49 -9.06
N PRO A 479 15.82 10.52 -9.88
CA PRO A 479 15.20 10.28 -11.19
C PRO A 479 13.70 9.99 -11.09
N LEU A 480 13.28 9.15 -10.14
CA LEU A 480 11.87 8.81 -9.93
C LEU A 480 11.05 10.03 -9.47
N ILE A 481 11.64 10.90 -8.63
CA ILE A 481 11.04 12.20 -8.29
C ILE A 481 10.81 13.02 -9.56
N GLY A 482 11.80 13.14 -10.43
CA GLY A 482 11.68 13.89 -11.69
C GLY A 482 10.66 13.30 -12.66
N GLU A 483 10.46 11.98 -12.65
CA GLU A 483 9.42 11.34 -13.47
C GLU A 483 8.01 11.69 -12.98
N PHE A 484 7.74 11.62 -11.68
CA PHE A 484 6.44 11.99 -11.11
C PHE A 484 6.20 13.51 -11.04
N PHE A 485 7.25 14.28 -10.77
CA PHE A 485 7.23 15.71 -10.50
C PHE A 485 8.27 16.44 -11.39
N PRO A 486 8.02 16.57 -12.71
CA PRO A 486 9.02 17.09 -13.65
C PRO A 486 9.44 18.55 -13.43
N LYS A 487 8.69 19.32 -12.64
CA LYS A 487 9.04 20.70 -12.24
C LYS A 487 9.51 20.77 -10.78
N PHE A 488 10.20 19.74 -10.31
CA PHE A 488 10.71 19.74 -8.96
C PHE A 488 11.95 20.62 -8.80
N THR A 489 12.16 21.13 -7.60
CA THR A 489 13.40 21.72 -7.12
C THR A 489 13.83 20.97 -5.87
N LEU A 490 15.11 20.67 -5.73
CA LEU A 490 15.68 20.03 -4.55
C LEU A 490 16.42 21.08 -3.72
N VAL A 491 16.19 21.09 -2.40
CA VAL A 491 16.97 21.87 -1.44
C VAL A 491 17.51 20.94 -0.37
N ASP A 492 18.82 20.96 -0.21
CA ASP A 492 19.54 20.20 0.80
C ASP A 492 19.75 21.03 2.06
N ILE A 493 19.42 20.44 3.21
CA ILE A 493 19.60 21.04 4.54
C ILE A 493 20.45 20.09 5.39
N ASP A 494 21.41 20.64 6.14
CA ASP A 494 22.29 19.86 7.04
C ASP A 494 21.55 19.39 8.31
N ALA A 495 20.58 18.50 8.12
CA ALA A 495 19.70 17.95 9.15
C ALA A 495 19.52 16.44 8.97
N GLY A 496 19.11 15.77 10.05
CA GLY A 496 18.54 14.44 9.99
C GLY A 496 17.10 14.44 9.44
N HIS A 497 16.30 13.49 9.90
CA HIS A 497 14.91 13.35 9.42
C HIS A 497 14.00 14.49 9.84
N TRP A 498 14.30 15.18 10.96
CA TRP A 498 13.42 16.15 11.59
C TRP A 498 13.76 17.57 11.15
N VAL A 499 13.89 17.80 9.84
CA VAL A 499 14.35 19.06 9.23
C VAL A 499 13.69 20.30 9.82
N THR A 500 12.36 20.28 9.99
CA THR A 500 11.59 21.42 10.54
C THR A 500 11.91 21.73 12.00
N SER A 501 12.38 20.75 12.77
CA SER A 501 12.72 20.89 14.18
C SER A 501 14.22 21.12 14.39
N GLU A 502 15.07 20.46 13.62
CA GLU A 502 16.52 20.57 13.69
C GLU A 502 17.02 21.89 13.08
N LYS A 503 16.45 22.29 11.93
CA LYS A 503 16.89 23.43 11.12
C LYS A 503 15.70 24.31 10.68
N PRO A 504 14.90 24.85 11.63
CA PRO A 504 13.66 25.57 11.32
C PRO A 504 13.88 26.80 10.43
N GLU A 505 14.94 27.57 10.65
CA GLU A 505 15.22 28.79 9.88
C GLU A 505 15.62 28.50 8.42
N GLU A 506 16.45 27.46 8.22
CA GLU A 506 16.86 27.02 6.89
C GLU A 506 15.65 26.47 6.11
N PHE A 507 14.81 25.66 6.78
CA PHE A 507 13.55 25.19 6.23
C PHE A 507 12.61 26.34 5.85
N ARG A 508 12.40 27.30 6.77
CA ARG A 508 11.54 28.47 6.51
C ARG A 508 12.01 29.22 5.28
N ARG A 509 13.31 29.54 5.18
CA ARG A 509 13.87 30.28 4.06
C ARG A 509 13.64 29.57 2.74
N ALA A 510 13.91 28.26 2.68
CA ALA A 510 13.68 27.45 1.48
C ALA A 510 12.21 27.49 1.01
N VAL A 511 11.27 27.35 1.95
CA VAL A 511 9.83 27.41 1.64
C VAL A 511 9.40 28.81 1.22
N VAL A 512 9.86 29.85 1.90
CA VAL A 512 9.51 31.23 1.58
C VAL A 512 10.02 31.62 0.19
N GLU A 513 11.27 31.28 -0.12
CA GLU A 513 11.89 31.53 -1.42
C GLU A 513 11.15 30.79 -2.54
N PHE A 514 10.82 29.51 -2.34
CA PHE A 514 10.05 28.74 -3.30
C PHE A 514 8.65 29.31 -3.53
N LEU A 515 7.95 29.80 -2.49
CA LEU A 515 6.58 30.28 -2.61
C LEU A 515 6.47 31.77 -2.98
N GLN A 516 7.59 32.48 -3.15
CA GLN A 516 7.56 33.81 -3.73
C GLN A 516 7.18 33.76 -5.22
N PRO A 517 6.51 34.80 -5.76
CA PRO A 517 6.28 34.92 -7.19
C PRO A 517 7.63 34.88 -7.92
N GLN A 518 7.73 34.04 -8.95
CA GLN A 518 8.86 34.12 -9.87
C GLN A 518 8.63 35.33 -10.78
N GLU A 519 9.63 36.21 -10.87
CA GLU A 519 9.63 37.38 -11.77
C GLU A 519 9.53 37.00 -13.25
#